data_AF-A0A412KMF7-F1
#
_entry.id   AF-A0A412KMF7-F1
#
_cell.length_a   1.000
_cell.length_b   1.000
_cell.length_c   1.000
_cell.angle_alpha   90.00
_cell.angle_beta   90.00
_cell.angle_gamma   90.00
#
_symmetry.space_group_name_H-M   'P 1'
#
loop_
_entity.id
_entity.type
_entity.pdbx_description
1 polymer ?
#
loop_
_entity_poly.entity_id
_entity_poly.type
_entity_poly.pdbx_seq_one_letter_code
_entity_poly.pdbx_strand_id
1 'polypeptide(L)'
;MTQFEKLDLLLRECGGTIQTFQVLNNGISKSVFYAYVKERGLEQVSHGVYVSLDTWTDAMRKDKNLRMLMKYAAMFHVEKILRPYLEVLL
;
A
#
# COMPACT_ATOMS: atom_id res chain seq x y z
N MET A 1 -0.65 -20.07 18.10
CA MET A 1 -0.73 -18.97 17.12
C MET A 1 -1.84 -18.02 17.52
N THR A 2 -1.52 -16.75 17.80
CA THR A 2 -2.49 -15.72 18.22
C THR A 2 -3.26 -15.17 17.02
N GLN A 3 -4.34 -14.41 17.27
CA GLN A 3 -5.09 -13.73 16.19
C GLN A 3 -4.21 -12.68 15.48
N PHE A 4 -3.31 -12.01 16.20
CA PHE A 4 -2.38 -11.03 15.62
C PHE A 4 -1.33 -11.70 14.73
N GLU A 5 -0.76 -12.82 15.16
CA GLU A 5 0.18 -13.58 14.33
C GLU A 5 -0.47 -14.07 13.02
N LYS A 6 -1.76 -14.43 13.06
CA LYS A 6 -2.52 -14.80 11.86
C LYS A 6 -2.69 -13.63 10.91
N LEU A 7 -2.94 -12.43 11.44
CA LEU A 7 -3.03 -11.21 10.64
C LEU A 7 -1.67 -10.82 10.07
N ASP A 8 -0.57 -10.99 10.82
CA ASP A 8 0.79 -10.73 10.33
C ASP A 8 1.17 -11.67 9.17
N LEU A 9 0.78 -12.95 9.22
CA LEU A 9 0.94 -13.87 8.07
C LEU A 9 0.09 -13.43 6.88
N LEU A 10 -1.19 -13.11 7.11
CA LEU A 10 -2.11 -12.70 6.06
C LEU A 10 -1.66 -11.41 5.36
N LEU A 11 -1.10 -10.46 6.11
CA LEU A 11 -0.52 -9.22 5.59
C LEU A 11 0.62 -9.51 4.60
N ARG A 12 1.50 -10.45 4.96
CA ARG A 12 2.65 -10.83 4.12
C ARG A 12 2.20 -11.55 2.84
N GLU A 13 1.23 -12.46 2.95
CA GLU A 13 0.68 -13.17 1.79
C GLU A 13 -0.02 -12.23 0.81
N CYS A 14 -0.71 -11.22 1.31
CA CYS A 14 -1.46 -10.25 0.51
C CYS A 14 -0.63 -9.02 0.08
N GLY A 15 0.70 -9.13 0.15
CA GLY A 15 1.61 -8.06 -0.31
C GLY A 15 1.42 -6.74 0.42
N GLY A 16 1.08 -6.79 1.72
CA GLY A 16 1.00 -5.62 2.57
C GLY A 16 -0.36 -4.90 2.57
N THR A 17 -1.38 -5.51 1.97
CA THR A 17 -2.78 -5.07 2.07
C THR A 17 -3.63 -6.10 2.82
N ILE A 18 -4.63 -5.65 3.56
CA ILE A 18 -5.61 -6.51 4.22
C ILE A 18 -7.01 -5.98 3.96
N GLN A 19 -7.90 -6.87 3.53
CA GLN A 19 -9.32 -6.57 3.42
C GLN A 19 -10.12 -7.12 4.60
N THR A 20 -11.12 -6.37 5.03
CA THR A 20 -11.98 -6.77 6.16
C THR A 20 -12.69 -8.10 5.91
N PHE A 21 -13.01 -8.44 4.65
CA PHE A 21 -13.61 -9.75 4.34
C PHE A 21 -12.64 -10.91 4.60
N GLN A 22 -11.35 -10.73 4.31
CA GLN A 22 -10.33 -11.77 4.52
C GLN A 22 -10.14 -12.04 6.01
N VAL A 23 -10.16 -10.99 6.82
CA VAL A 23 -10.12 -11.06 8.29
C VAL A 23 -11.30 -11.87 8.82
N LEU A 24 -12.51 -11.56 8.37
CA LEU A 24 -13.74 -12.25 8.78
C LEU A 24 -13.72 -13.73 8.36
N ASN A 25 -13.28 -14.04 7.14
CA ASN A 25 -13.14 -15.40 6.64
C ASN A 25 -12.12 -16.23 7.44
N ASN A 26 -11.15 -15.57 8.08
CA ASN A 26 -10.18 -16.20 8.97
C ASN A 26 -10.70 -16.33 10.43
N GLY A 27 -11.97 -16.04 10.67
CA GLY A 27 -12.61 -16.14 11.98
C GLY A 27 -12.19 -15.06 12.97
N ILE A 28 -11.63 -13.94 12.47
CA ILE A 28 -11.20 -12.83 13.30
C ILE A 28 -12.30 -11.76 13.29
N SER A 29 -12.70 -11.29 14.48
CA SER A 29 -13.73 -10.27 14.60
C SER A 29 -13.23 -8.89 14.17
N LYS A 30 -14.15 -8.00 13.76
CA LYS A 30 -13.81 -6.62 13.39
C LYS A 30 -13.15 -5.85 14.54
N SER A 31 -13.54 -6.11 15.79
CA SER A 31 -12.96 -5.44 16.96
C SER A 31 -11.48 -5.77 17.13
N VAL A 32 -11.12 -7.05 17.03
CA VAL A 32 -9.72 -7.50 17.07
C VAL A 32 -8.93 -6.91 15.92
N PHE A 33 -9.52 -6.90 14.72
CA PHE A 33 -8.87 -6.33 13.55
C PHE A 33 -8.64 -4.82 13.66
N TYR A 34 -9.59 -4.05 14.19
CA TYR A 34 -9.37 -2.62 14.39
C TYR A 34 -8.32 -2.33 15.47
N ALA A 35 -8.22 -3.17 16.50
CA ALA A 35 -7.11 -3.10 17.45
C ALA A 35 -5.77 -3.36 16.75
N TYR A 36 -5.71 -4.39 15.89
CA TYR A 36 -4.54 -4.70 15.07
C TYR A 36 -4.14 -3.55 14.13
N VAL A 37 -5.11 -2.99 13.40
CA VAL A 37 -4.90 -1.83 12.52
C VAL A 37 -4.26 -0.66 13.29
N LYS A 38 -4.76 -0.37 14.50
CA LYS A 38 -4.21 0.69 15.34
C LYS A 38 -2.81 0.36 15.88
N GLU A 39 -2.57 -0.88 16.29
CA GLU A 39 -1.30 -1.30 16.90
C GLU A 39 -0.17 -1.40 15.85
N ARG A 40 -0.48 -1.88 14.65
CA ARG A 40 0.48 -2.02 13.54
C ARG A 40 0.54 -0.80 12.62
N GLY A 41 -0.31 0.20 12.85
CA GLY A 41 -0.32 1.45 12.08
C GLY A 41 -0.75 1.27 10.62
N LEU A 42 -1.75 0.43 10.36
CA LEU A 42 -2.31 0.33 9.00
C LEU A 42 -3.18 1.54 8.68
N GLU A 43 -3.11 1.99 7.44
CA GLU A 43 -3.93 3.08 6.91
C GLU A 43 -5.08 2.53 6.06
N GLN A 44 -6.25 3.15 6.20
CA GLN A 44 -7.39 2.81 5.36
C GLN A 44 -7.27 3.52 4.01
N VAL A 45 -7.17 2.75 2.93
CA VAL A 45 -7.04 3.29 1.57
C VAL A 45 -8.35 3.27 0.78
N SER A 46 -9.27 2.40 1.19
CA SER A 46 -10.61 2.31 0.62
C SER A 46 -11.57 1.67 1.63
N HIS A 47 -12.86 1.60 1.30
CA HIS A 47 -13.85 1.00 2.17
C HIS A 47 -13.54 -0.48 2.41
N GLY A 48 -13.17 -0.83 3.65
CA GLY A 48 -12.78 -2.19 4.04
C GLY A 48 -11.40 -2.65 3.56
N VAL A 49 -10.57 -1.76 2.99
CA VAL A 49 -9.20 -2.07 2.53
C VAL A 49 -8.19 -1.25 3.33
N TYR A 50 -7.26 -1.95 3.95
CA TYR A 50 -6.21 -1.39 4.79
C TYR A 50 -4.84 -1.77 4.24
N VAL A 51 -3.86 -0.89 4.36
CA VAL A 51 -2.50 -1.09 3.87
C VAL A 51 -1.50 -0.80 4.98
N SER A 52 -0.42 -1.55 5.04
CA SER A 52 0.69 -1.21 5.93
C SER A 52 1.51 -0.06 5.36
N LEU A 53 2.03 0.81 6.23
CA LEU A 53 2.78 1.99 5.82
C LEU A 53 4.02 1.64 4.97
N ASP A 54 4.69 0.52 5.29
CA ASP A 54 5.84 0.00 4.55
C ASP A 54 5.51 -0.40 3.11
N THR A 55 4.25 -0.72 2.82
CA THR A 55 3.80 -1.13 1.48
C THR A 55 3.67 0.06 0.53
N TRP A 56 3.31 1.24 1.02
CA TRP A 56 3.29 2.46 0.19
C TRP A 56 4.66 2.74 -0.42
N THR A 57 5.73 2.54 0.36
CA THR A 57 7.11 2.70 -0.10
C THR A 57 7.49 1.73 -1.22
N ASP A 58 6.98 0.49 -1.19
CA ASP A 58 7.28 -0.53 -2.21
C ASP A 58 6.38 -0.43 -3.45
N ALA A 59 5.09 -0.15 -3.29
CA ALA A 59 4.16 0.06 -4.40
C ALA A 59 4.49 1.34 -5.20
N MET A 60 4.84 2.43 -4.51
CA MET A 60 5.31 3.66 -5.19
C MET A 60 6.65 3.47 -5.91
N ARG A 61 7.47 2.47 -5.53
CA ARG A 61 8.72 2.15 -6.22
C ARG A 61 8.53 1.18 -7.40
N LYS A 62 7.62 0.20 -7.30
CA LYS A 62 7.49 -0.87 -8.29
C LYS A 62 6.68 -0.51 -9.54
N ASP A 63 5.64 0.33 -9.44
CA ASP A 63 4.71 0.58 -10.55
C ASP A 63 4.86 1.93 -11.27
N LYS A 64 5.97 2.65 -11.04
CA LYS A 64 6.25 3.85 -11.84
C LYS A 64 6.88 3.45 -13.17
N ASN A 65 6.06 3.42 -14.23
CA ASN A 65 6.55 3.39 -15.61
C ASN A 65 7.15 4.76 -15.99
N LEU A 66 8.26 5.13 -15.34
CA LEU A 66 8.97 6.41 -15.53
C LEU A 66 9.33 6.65 -16.99
N ARG A 67 9.60 5.59 -17.75
CA ARG A 67 9.84 5.65 -19.19
C ARG A 67 8.61 6.15 -19.96
N MET A 68 7.41 5.67 -19.63
CA MET A 68 6.16 6.11 -20.26
C MET A 68 5.82 7.54 -19.85
N LEU A 69 6.03 7.87 -18.56
CA LEU A 69 5.86 9.23 -18.04
C LEU A 69 6.77 10.24 -18.76
N MET A 70 8.07 9.95 -18.89
CA MET A 70 9.01 10.84 -19.60
C MET A 70 8.70 10.94 -21.10
N LYS A 71 8.22 9.86 -21.73
CA LYS A 71 7.75 9.88 -23.12
C LYS A 71 6.59 10.85 -23.32
N TYR A 72 5.57 10.81 -22.47
CA TYR A 72 4.46 11.77 -22.55
C TYR A 72 4.89 13.18 -22.13
N ALA A 73 5.78 13.31 -21.14
CA ALA A 73 6.28 14.60 -20.71
C ALA A 73 7.01 15.34 -21.85
N ALA A 74 7.74 14.61 -22.70
CA ALA A 74 8.34 15.16 -23.92
C ALA A 74 7.28 15.54 -24.97
N MET A 75 6.27 14.68 -25.18
CA MET A 75 5.15 14.97 -26.12
C MET A 75 4.34 16.21 -25.73
N PHE A 76 4.14 16.45 -24.44
CA PHE A 76 3.42 17.61 -23.91
C PHE A 76 4.34 18.78 -23.52
N HIS A 77 5.65 18.69 -23.78
CA HIS A 77 6.66 19.71 -23.45
C HIS A 77 6.73 20.12 -21.96
N VAL A 78 6.36 19.22 -21.04
CA VAL A 78 6.41 19.45 -19.58
C VAL A 78 7.62 18.81 -18.90
N GLU A 79 8.51 18.19 -19.66
CA GLU A 79 9.70 17.49 -19.15
C GLU A 79 10.63 18.36 -18.27
N LYS A 80 10.77 19.65 -18.60
CA LYS A 80 11.64 20.59 -17.84
C LYS A 80 11.09 20.88 -16.45
N ILE A 81 9.77 20.83 -16.31
CA ILE A 81 9.07 21.02 -15.05
C ILE A 81 9.12 19.72 -14.25
N LEU A 82 8.91 18.57 -14.90
CA LEU A 82 8.77 17.29 -14.23
C LEU A 82 10.11 16.71 -13.72
N ARG A 83 11.21 16.97 -14.42
CA ARG A 83 12.54 16.38 -14.14
C ARG A 83 13.06 16.68 -12.71
N PRO A 84 13.03 17.93 -12.19
CA PRO A 84 13.45 18.22 -10.82
C PRO A 84 12.63 17.49 -9.74
N TYR A 85 11.32 17.34 -9.95
CA TYR A 85 10.47 16.62 -8.99
C TYR A 85 10.77 15.12 -8.97
N LEU A 86 11.07 14.53 -10.13
CA LEU A 86 11.45 13.13 -10.21
C LEU A 86 12.81 12.85 -9.56
N GLU A 87 13.75 13.79 -9.61
CA GLU A 87 15.06 13.69 -8.95
C GLU A 87 14.95 13.71 -7.41
N VAL A 88 13.92 14.33 -6.85
CA VAL A 88 13.66 14.34 -5.40
C VAL A 88 12.90 13.09 -4.92
N LEU A 89 12.10 12.49 -5.81
CA LEU A 89 11.24 11.35 -5.51
C LEU A 89 11.93 9.98 -5.65
N LEU A 90 13.15 9.93 -6.18
CA LEU A 90 13.95 8.72 -6.43
C LEU A 90 15.19 8.69 -5.52
#